data_AF-A0A8T2K3X5-F1
#
_entry.id   AF-A0A8T2K3X5-F1
#
_cell.length_a   1.000
_cell.length_b   1.000
_cell.length_c   1.000
_cell.angle_alpha   90.00
_cell.angle_beta   90.00
_cell.angle_gamma   90.00
#
_symmetry.space_group_name_H-M   'P 1'
#
loop_
_entity.id
_entity.type
_entity.pdbx_description
1 polymer ?
#
loop_
_entity_poly.entity_id
_entity_poly.type
_entity_poly.pdbx_seq_one_letter_code
_entity_poly.pdbx_strand_id
1 'polypeptide(L)'
;MNFYYITMLRDPVSRYLSEWKHVQRGATWKASLHVCDGRSPTPDELPTCYIGDDWSGVTLQEFMDCSYNLANNRQVRMLADLSLVGCYNLTFMNESERNSILLQSAKNNLKNMAFYGLTEFQRKTQYLFERTFNLKFISPFTQFNTTRASNVDIDERSRERIKELNYLDMQLYEYAKDLFLQRFQYTRQQEHQRKREKRKEEKRLLREHKALEWHKEEKTLARSTTEDYNSQVARW
;
A
#
# COMPACT_ATOMS: atom_id res chain seq x y z
N MET A 1 14.89 5.87 17.88
CA MET A 1 14.54 6.32 16.50
C MET A 1 13.60 5.28 15.94
N ASN A 2 12.40 5.66 15.51
CA ASN A 2 11.42 4.71 14.96
C ASN A 2 11.48 4.79 13.43
N PHE A 3 11.67 3.65 12.78
CA PHE A 3 11.67 3.56 11.32
C PHE A 3 10.34 2.98 10.83
N TYR A 4 9.66 3.70 9.95
CA TYR A 4 8.39 3.28 9.35
C TYR A 4 8.60 2.97 7.87
N TYR A 5 8.80 1.69 7.58
CA TYR A 5 8.96 1.23 6.20
C TYR A 5 7.63 1.30 5.45
N ILE A 6 7.69 1.82 4.22
CA ILE A 6 6.56 1.88 3.29
C ILE A 6 6.98 1.44 1.90
N THR A 7 6.04 0.91 1.11
CA THR A 7 6.31 0.54 -0.29
C THR A 7 5.06 0.63 -1.18
N MET A 8 5.26 0.45 -2.49
CA MET A 8 4.22 0.34 -3.50
C MET A 8 4.41 -0.95 -4.30
N LEU A 9 3.31 -1.69 -4.51
CA LEU A 9 3.28 -2.86 -5.38
C LEU A 9 2.45 -2.58 -6.63
N ARG A 10 2.66 -3.44 -7.63
CA ARG A 10 1.95 -3.44 -8.90
C ARG A 10 1.75 -4.86 -9.38
N ASP A 11 0.67 -5.08 -10.12
CA ASP A 11 0.40 -6.30 -10.87
C ASP A 11 1.68 -6.77 -11.61
N PRO A 12 2.14 -8.01 -11.39
CA PRO A 12 3.46 -8.45 -11.85
C PRO A 12 3.64 -8.37 -13.36
N VAL A 13 2.61 -8.71 -14.16
CA VAL A 13 2.69 -8.63 -15.62
C VAL A 13 2.84 -7.17 -16.05
N SER A 14 2.00 -6.29 -15.53
CA SER A 14 2.05 -4.85 -15.82
C SER A 14 3.36 -4.21 -15.38
N ARG A 15 3.89 -4.62 -14.22
CA ARG A 15 5.18 -4.19 -13.69
C ARG A 15 6.34 -4.66 -14.57
N TYR A 16 6.34 -5.93 -14.96
CA TYR A 16 7.38 -6.54 -15.79
C TYR A 16 7.45 -5.86 -17.17
N LEU A 17 6.31 -5.68 -17.84
CA LEU A 17 6.24 -4.97 -19.13
C LEU A 17 6.69 -3.51 -19.02
N SER A 18 6.33 -2.84 -17.91
CA SER A 18 6.77 -1.47 -17.66
C SER A 18 8.28 -1.38 -17.51
N GLU A 19 8.89 -2.37 -16.85
CA GLU A 19 10.33 -2.46 -16.69
C GLU A 19 11.03 -2.77 -18.01
N TRP A 20 10.55 -3.77 -18.77
CA TRP A 20 11.06 -4.07 -20.10
C TRP A 20 11.09 -2.81 -20.98
N LYS A 21 9.98 -2.06 -21.04
CA LYS A 21 9.95 -0.80 -21.81
C LYS A 21 10.93 0.25 -21.29
N HIS A 22 11.24 0.26 -20.00
CA HIS A 22 12.23 1.18 -19.45
C HIS A 22 13.64 0.76 -19.85
N VAL A 23 13.95 -0.53 -19.74
CA VAL A 23 15.23 -1.14 -20.13
C VAL A 23 15.49 -1.00 -21.63
N GLN A 24 14.46 -1.22 -22.46
CA GLN A 24 14.51 -1.01 -23.90
C GLN A 24 14.93 0.42 -24.31
N ARG A 25 14.78 1.40 -23.41
CA ARG A 25 15.20 2.80 -23.61
C ARG A 25 16.48 3.19 -22.83
N GLY A 26 17.25 2.20 -22.36
CA GLY A 26 18.57 2.41 -21.75
C GLY A 26 18.63 2.33 -20.22
N ALA A 27 17.54 1.96 -19.54
CA ALA A 27 17.63 1.74 -18.08
C ALA A 27 18.36 0.44 -17.75
N THR A 28 19.32 0.51 -16.82
CA THR A 28 20.07 -0.67 -16.33
C THR A 28 20.05 -0.81 -14.81
N TRP A 29 19.96 0.30 -14.09
CA TRP A 29 20.20 0.37 -12.64
C TRP A 29 21.54 -0.25 -12.21
N LYS A 30 22.56 -0.26 -13.09
CA LYS A 30 23.85 -0.94 -12.89
C LYS A 30 24.68 -0.47 -11.70
N ALA A 31 24.38 0.72 -11.16
CA ALA A 31 25.00 1.24 -9.94
C ALA A 31 24.38 0.69 -8.63
N SER A 32 23.39 -0.21 -8.73
CA SER A 32 22.78 -0.84 -7.55
C SER A 32 23.79 -1.73 -6.83
N LEU A 33 23.98 -1.50 -5.53
CA LEU A 33 25.02 -2.20 -4.76
C LEU A 33 24.68 -3.67 -4.45
N HIS A 34 23.39 -4.00 -4.40
CA HIS A 34 22.92 -5.36 -4.08
C HIS A 34 23.53 -5.93 -2.78
N VAL A 35 23.73 -5.08 -1.76
CA VAL A 35 24.36 -5.49 -0.50
C VAL A 35 23.51 -6.54 0.21
N CYS A 36 24.14 -7.67 0.53
CA CYS A 36 23.60 -8.73 1.37
C CYS A 36 24.76 -9.32 2.18
N ASP A 37 24.54 -9.59 3.48
CA ASP A 37 25.59 -10.03 4.42
C ASP A 37 26.88 -9.20 4.37
N GLY A 38 26.72 -7.88 4.23
CA GLY A 38 27.81 -6.91 4.27
C GLY A 38 28.65 -6.77 3.00
N ARG A 39 28.32 -7.47 1.90
CA ARG A 39 29.03 -7.35 0.62
C ARG A 39 28.11 -7.28 -0.60
N SER A 40 28.65 -6.81 -1.72
CA SER A 40 28.01 -6.90 -3.04
C SER A 40 28.24 -8.29 -3.67
N PRO A 41 27.33 -8.77 -4.53
CA PRO A 41 27.52 -9.99 -5.29
C PRO A 41 28.65 -9.84 -6.31
N THR A 42 29.33 -10.95 -6.60
CA THR A 42 30.29 -11.04 -7.69
C THR A 42 29.59 -11.11 -9.05
N PRO A 43 30.28 -10.84 -10.17
CA PRO A 43 29.72 -11.06 -11.51
C PRO A 43 29.28 -12.50 -11.78
N ASP A 44 29.90 -13.49 -11.12
CA ASP A 44 29.50 -14.90 -11.24
C ASP A 44 28.21 -15.20 -10.48
N GLU A 45 28.01 -14.56 -9.32
CA GLU A 45 26.75 -14.66 -8.54
C GLU A 45 25.61 -13.88 -9.18
N LEU A 46 25.92 -12.81 -9.91
CA LEU A 46 24.93 -11.97 -10.58
C LEU A 46 25.40 -11.51 -11.98
N PRO A 47 25.31 -12.39 -13.00
CA PRO A 47 25.67 -12.06 -14.38
C PRO A 47 24.77 -10.99 -15.01
N THR A 48 25.30 -10.23 -15.96
CA THR A 48 24.53 -9.26 -16.74
C THR A 48 23.82 -9.93 -17.92
N CYS A 49 22.62 -9.45 -18.26
CA CYS A 49 21.86 -9.90 -19.44
C CYS A 49 22.28 -9.23 -20.76
N TYR A 50 23.21 -8.29 -20.70
CA TYR A 50 23.64 -7.49 -21.84
C TYR A 50 25.15 -7.33 -21.86
N ILE A 51 25.66 -7.00 -23.04
CA ILE A 51 27.07 -6.71 -23.31
C ILE A 51 27.19 -5.21 -23.57
N GLY A 52 28.23 -4.58 -23.01
CA GLY A 52 28.45 -3.13 -23.16
C GLY A 52 27.74 -2.31 -22.09
N ASP A 53 27.27 -1.12 -22.47
CA ASP A 53 26.83 -0.10 -21.51
C ASP A 53 25.41 -0.28 -20.98
N ASP A 54 24.50 -0.80 -21.81
CA ASP A 54 23.10 -1.00 -21.49
C ASP A 54 22.44 -2.11 -22.33
N TRP A 55 21.12 -2.27 -22.14
CA TRP A 55 20.30 -3.23 -22.89
C TRP A 55 19.26 -2.51 -23.78
N SER A 56 19.67 -1.37 -24.36
CA SER A 56 18.82 -0.57 -25.24
C SER A 56 18.38 -1.39 -26.47
N GLY A 57 17.13 -1.20 -26.89
CA GLY A 57 16.57 -1.89 -28.05
C GLY A 57 16.11 -3.33 -27.81
N VAL A 58 16.38 -3.92 -26.64
CA VAL A 58 16.00 -5.31 -26.32
C VAL A 58 14.53 -5.61 -26.64
N THR A 59 14.29 -6.72 -27.34
CA THR A 59 12.94 -7.22 -27.62
C THR A 59 12.30 -7.84 -26.37
N LEU A 60 10.98 -8.03 -26.37
CA LEU A 60 10.33 -8.69 -25.22
C LEU A 60 10.82 -10.14 -25.06
N GLN A 61 11.06 -10.83 -26.17
CA GLN A 61 11.54 -12.20 -26.19
C GLN A 61 12.92 -12.33 -25.54
N GLU A 62 13.90 -11.54 -26.00
CA GLU A 62 15.26 -11.52 -25.41
C GLU A 62 15.23 -11.12 -23.93
N PHE A 63 14.33 -10.20 -23.56
CA PHE A 63 14.16 -9.80 -22.16
C PHE A 63 13.63 -10.94 -21.28
N MET A 64 12.73 -11.79 -21.80
CA MET A 64 12.21 -12.97 -21.12
C MET A 64 13.20 -14.14 -21.09
N ASP A 65 14.09 -14.24 -22.08
CA ASP A 65 14.99 -15.39 -22.25
C ASP A 65 16.24 -15.32 -21.36
N CYS A 66 16.61 -14.15 -20.84
CA CYS A 66 17.71 -14.06 -19.88
C CYS A 66 17.32 -14.62 -18.51
N SER A 67 17.92 -15.73 -18.11
CA SER A 67 17.70 -16.39 -16.80
C SER A 67 18.10 -15.52 -15.61
N TYR A 68 19.09 -14.64 -15.76
CA TYR A 68 19.59 -13.73 -14.72
C TYR A 68 18.85 -12.39 -14.66
N ASN A 69 17.77 -12.22 -15.43
CA ASN A 69 17.06 -10.96 -15.48
C ASN A 69 16.47 -10.59 -14.10
N LEU A 70 16.98 -9.52 -13.49
CA LEU A 70 16.50 -8.99 -12.21
C LEU A 70 15.05 -8.49 -12.25
N ALA A 71 14.44 -8.38 -13.43
CA ALA A 71 13.00 -8.16 -13.53
C ALA A 71 12.19 -9.36 -13.01
N ASN A 72 12.71 -10.59 -13.11
CA ASN A 72 12.03 -11.80 -12.64
C ASN A 72 11.86 -11.76 -11.11
N ASN A 73 10.63 -11.95 -10.63
CA ASN A 73 10.26 -11.96 -9.21
C ASN A 73 10.84 -10.78 -8.41
N ARG A 74 10.90 -9.59 -9.03
CA ARG A 74 11.54 -8.40 -8.45
C ARG A 74 10.90 -8.00 -7.12
N GLN A 75 9.57 -8.02 -7.01
CA GLN A 75 8.90 -7.55 -5.79
C GLN A 75 9.20 -8.49 -4.62
N VAL A 76 9.16 -9.81 -4.83
CA VAL A 76 9.54 -10.80 -3.83
C VAL A 76 11.00 -10.64 -3.44
N ARG A 77 11.92 -10.59 -4.41
CA ARG A 77 13.36 -10.47 -4.13
C ARG A 77 13.70 -9.19 -3.36
N MET A 78 13.05 -8.07 -3.67
CA MET A 78 13.33 -6.78 -3.02
C MET A 78 12.65 -6.62 -1.65
N LEU A 79 11.67 -7.46 -1.32
CA LEU A 79 10.97 -7.42 -0.04
C LEU A 79 11.40 -8.53 0.93
N ALA A 80 11.96 -9.61 0.41
CA ALA A 80 12.49 -10.70 1.21
C ALA A 80 13.82 -10.32 1.88
N ASP A 81 14.09 -10.96 3.01
CA ASP A 81 15.42 -11.07 3.56
C ASP A 81 16.21 -12.13 2.77
N LEU A 82 17.20 -11.67 1.99
CA LEU A 82 18.01 -12.53 1.13
C LEU A 82 19.06 -13.33 1.89
N SER A 83 19.42 -12.94 3.12
CA SER A 83 20.39 -13.70 3.94
C SER A 83 19.88 -15.12 4.24
N LEU A 84 18.55 -15.28 4.36
CA LEU A 84 17.87 -16.56 4.59
C LEU A 84 18.11 -17.59 3.49
N VAL A 85 18.55 -17.16 2.30
CA VAL A 85 18.76 -18.04 1.14
C VAL A 85 20.18 -17.96 0.58
N GLY A 86 21.15 -17.54 1.38
CA GLY A 86 22.54 -17.41 0.93
C GLY A 86 22.73 -16.25 -0.05
N CYS A 87 21.94 -15.19 0.08
CA CYS A 87 21.99 -14.00 -0.77
C CYS A 87 21.78 -14.31 -2.27
N TYR A 88 22.80 -14.04 -3.08
CA TYR A 88 22.80 -14.25 -4.53
C TYR A 88 23.47 -15.58 -4.92
N ASN A 89 23.95 -16.37 -3.96
CA ASN A 89 24.51 -17.69 -4.23
C ASN A 89 23.38 -18.70 -4.50
N LEU A 90 23.10 -18.95 -5.77
CA LEU A 90 22.03 -19.87 -6.19
C LEU A 90 22.33 -21.35 -5.88
N THR A 91 23.58 -21.72 -5.59
CA THR A 91 23.93 -23.11 -5.24
C THR A 91 23.83 -23.40 -3.75
N PHE A 92 23.49 -22.41 -2.93
CA PHE A 92 23.40 -22.56 -1.47
C PHE A 92 22.31 -23.56 -1.05
N MET A 93 21.21 -23.61 -1.80
CA MET A 93 20.09 -24.53 -1.54
C MET A 93 19.32 -24.81 -2.85
N ASN A 94 18.43 -25.80 -2.81
CA ASN A 94 17.58 -26.10 -3.96
C ASN A 94 16.61 -24.95 -4.25
N GLU A 95 16.21 -24.83 -5.52
CA GLU A 95 15.37 -23.73 -5.99
C GLU A 95 13.98 -23.72 -5.33
N SER A 96 13.37 -24.89 -5.09
CA SER A 96 12.02 -24.99 -4.51
C SER A 96 11.97 -24.44 -3.08
N GLU A 97 12.93 -24.84 -2.25
CA GLU A 97 13.12 -24.37 -0.88
C GLU A 97 13.43 -22.88 -0.86
N ARG A 98 14.37 -22.44 -1.70
CA ARG A 98 14.72 -21.02 -1.86
C ARG A 98 13.49 -20.17 -2.16
N ASN A 99 12.68 -20.60 -3.12
CA ASN A 99 11.52 -19.87 -3.58
C ASN A 99 10.41 -19.81 -2.51
N SER A 100 10.23 -20.88 -1.75
CA SER A 100 9.32 -20.91 -0.61
C SER A 100 9.75 -19.92 0.49
N ILE A 101 11.04 -19.94 0.88
CA ILE A 101 11.59 -19.04 1.90
C ILE A 101 11.45 -17.57 1.48
N LEU A 102 11.81 -17.24 0.23
CA LEU A 102 11.70 -15.89 -0.30
C LEU A 102 10.26 -15.38 -0.26
N LEU A 103 9.29 -16.19 -0.71
CA LEU A 103 7.89 -15.78 -0.72
C LEU A 103 7.35 -15.54 0.69
N GLN A 104 7.67 -16.43 1.64
CA GLN A 104 7.23 -16.27 3.03
C GLN A 104 7.87 -15.05 3.69
N SER A 105 9.18 -14.84 3.46
CA SER A 105 9.91 -13.67 3.96
C SER A 105 9.31 -12.37 3.40
N ALA A 106 9.07 -12.29 2.09
CA ALA A 106 8.47 -11.13 1.45
C ALA A 106 7.05 -10.84 1.98
N LYS A 107 6.20 -11.87 2.13
CA LYS A 107 4.85 -11.72 2.72
C LYS A 107 4.92 -11.19 4.14
N ASN A 108 5.80 -11.74 4.97
CA ASN A 108 5.97 -11.32 6.36
C ASN A 108 6.46 -9.88 6.46
N ASN A 109 7.50 -9.52 5.70
CA ASN A 109 8.06 -8.17 5.71
C ASN A 109 7.02 -7.15 5.22
N LEU A 110 6.35 -7.42 4.10
CA LEU A 110 5.30 -6.56 3.57
C LEU A 110 4.14 -6.37 4.56
N LYS A 111 3.69 -7.44 5.22
CA LYS A 111 2.63 -7.39 6.24
C LYS A 111 3.04 -6.49 7.40
N ASN A 112 4.30 -6.55 7.83
CA ASN A 112 4.81 -5.85 9.00
C ASN A 112 5.25 -4.40 8.71
N MET A 113 5.30 -3.99 7.44
CA MET A 113 5.49 -2.58 7.08
C MET A 113 4.37 -1.71 7.64
N ALA A 114 4.71 -0.46 7.96
CA ALA A 114 3.74 0.51 8.48
C ALA A 114 2.61 0.75 7.47
N PHE A 115 2.95 0.79 6.18
CA PHE A 115 1.99 0.95 5.09
C PHE A 115 2.53 0.38 3.79
N TYR A 116 1.66 -0.14 2.93
CA TYR A 116 1.96 -0.32 1.52
C TYR A 116 0.75 0.01 0.66
N GLY A 117 0.99 0.48 -0.54
CA GLY A 117 -0.04 0.81 -1.52
C GLY A 117 0.02 -0.08 -2.76
N LEU A 118 -1.07 -0.05 -3.53
CA LEU A 118 -1.19 -0.73 -4.81
C LEU A 118 -1.42 0.28 -5.92
N THR A 119 -0.69 0.14 -7.01
CA THR A 119 -0.68 1.10 -8.14
C THR A 119 -2.05 1.20 -8.82
N GLU A 120 -2.82 0.12 -8.80
CA GLU A 120 -4.16 -0.06 -9.37
C GLU A 120 -5.26 0.60 -8.52
N PHE A 121 -4.94 1.02 -7.29
CA PHE A 121 -5.92 1.53 -6.32
C PHE A 121 -5.49 2.87 -5.71
N GLN A 122 -5.10 3.84 -6.53
CA GLN A 122 -4.53 5.13 -6.10
C GLN A 122 -5.35 5.84 -5.00
N ARG A 123 -6.68 5.88 -5.13
CA ARG A 123 -7.56 6.50 -4.11
C ARG A 123 -7.63 5.74 -2.80
N LYS A 124 -7.60 4.39 -2.85
CA LYS A 124 -7.58 3.57 -1.62
C LYS A 124 -6.21 3.66 -0.94
N THR A 125 -5.15 3.72 -1.75
CA THR A 125 -3.76 3.94 -1.31
C THR A 125 -3.64 5.27 -0.57
N GLN A 126 -4.13 6.37 -1.18
CA GLN A 126 -4.20 7.68 -0.51
C GLN A 126 -4.98 7.58 0.81
N TYR A 127 -6.20 7.00 0.77
CA TYR A 127 -7.05 6.87 1.94
C TYR A 127 -6.34 6.17 3.09
N LEU A 128 -5.75 5.00 2.85
CA LEU A 128 -5.08 4.22 3.88
C LEU A 128 -3.82 4.94 4.40
N PHE A 129 -2.99 5.52 3.53
CA PHE A 129 -1.79 6.25 3.95
C PHE A 129 -2.13 7.39 4.92
N GLU A 130 -3.13 8.20 4.56
CA GLU A 130 -3.61 9.30 5.40
C GLU A 130 -4.04 8.83 6.80
N ARG A 131 -4.68 7.65 6.91
CA ARG A 131 -5.13 7.12 8.21
C ARG A 131 -4.02 6.43 8.98
N THR A 132 -3.09 5.76 8.32
CA THR A 132 -1.93 5.14 8.97
C THR A 132 -1.08 6.18 9.69
N PHE A 133 -0.83 7.32 9.06
CA PHE A 133 0.07 8.35 9.60
C PHE A 133 -0.65 9.59 10.16
N ASN A 134 -1.99 9.59 10.14
CA ASN A 134 -2.80 10.76 10.51
C ASN A 134 -2.39 12.04 9.75
N LEU A 135 -2.19 11.90 8.43
CA LEU A 135 -1.82 12.96 7.51
C LEU A 135 -2.92 13.19 6.47
N LYS A 136 -2.83 14.26 5.70
CA LYS A 136 -3.71 14.52 4.54
C LYS A 136 -2.89 15.04 3.37
N PHE A 137 -3.14 14.50 2.18
CA PHE A 137 -2.59 15.07 0.96
C PHE A 137 -3.41 16.32 0.57
N ILE A 138 -2.73 17.33 0.02
CA ILE A 138 -3.36 18.55 -0.47
C ILE A 138 -4.23 18.23 -1.69
N SER A 139 -3.62 17.54 -2.66
CA SER A 139 -4.28 17.13 -3.90
C SER A 139 -4.65 15.65 -3.84
N PRO A 140 -5.86 15.30 -4.29
CA PRO A 140 -6.25 13.91 -4.36
C PRO A 140 -5.47 13.13 -5.43
N PHE A 141 -5.20 11.85 -5.17
CA PHE A 141 -4.54 10.98 -6.14
C PHE A 141 -5.45 10.69 -7.33
N THR A 142 -4.90 10.64 -8.54
CA THR A 142 -5.64 10.32 -9.77
C THR A 142 -5.21 8.96 -10.31
N GLN A 143 -6.18 8.15 -10.73
CA GLN A 143 -5.90 6.86 -11.33
C GLN A 143 -5.57 7.06 -12.80
N PHE A 144 -4.32 6.76 -13.19
CA PHE A 144 -3.90 6.76 -14.59
C PHE A 144 -3.70 5.31 -15.04
N ASN A 145 -4.72 4.75 -15.70
CA ASN A 145 -4.66 3.37 -16.21
C ASN A 145 -3.90 3.28 -17.54
N THR A 146 -3.84 4.37 -18.31
CA THR A 146 -3.03 4.48 -19.52
C THR A 146 -1.57 4.67 -19.13
N THR A 147 -0.86 3.55 -18.99
CA THR A 147 0.58 3.51 -18.71
C THR A 147 1.33 2.96 -19.92
N ARG A 148 2.66 3.13 -19.94
CA ARG A 148 3.47 2.53 -21.01
C ARG A 148 3.30 1.01 -21.10
N ALA A 149 2.96 0.33 -20.00
CA ALA A 149 2.66 -1.11 -19.98
C ALA A 149 1.26 -1.44 -20.53
N SER A 150 0.24 -0.60 -20.30
CA SER A 150 -1.10 -0.84 -20.85
C SER A 150 -1.18 -0.61 -22.36
N ASN A 151 -0.21 0.10 -22.93
CA ASN A 151 -0.10 0.33 -24.37
C ASN A 151 0.71 -0.78 -25.08
N VAL A 152 1.24 -1.76 -24.34
CA VAL A 152 1.86 -2.93 -24.95
C VAL A 152 0.76 -3.95 -25.20
N ASP A 153 0.46 -4.18 -26.46
CA ASP A 153 -0.31 -5.34 -26.87
C ASP A 153 0.62 -6.57 -26.87
N ILE A 154 0.27 -7.59 -26.11
CA ILE A 154 1.00 -8.86 -26.05
C ILE A 154 0.02 -9.99 -26.25
N ASP A 155 0.45 -11.01 -26.98
CA ASP A 155 -0.32 -12.23 -27.15
C ASP A 155 -0.42 -13.01 -25.83
N GLU A 156 -1.40 -13.90 -25.74
CA GLU A 156 -1.69 -14.64 -24.50
C GLU A 156 -0.54 -15.58 -24.10
N ARG A 157 0.21 -16.11 -25.07
CA ARG A 157 1.36 -16.98 -24.77
C ARG A 157 2.48 -16.17 -24.11
N SER A 158 2.77 -14.97 -24.61
CA SER A 158 3.70 -14.05 -23.95
C SER A 158 3.22 -13.66 -22.55
N ARG A 159 1.92 -13.43 -22.37
CA ARG A 159 1.34 -13.12 -21.05
C ARG A 159 1.53 -14.25 -20.05
N GLU A 160 1.23 -15.49 -20.43
CA GLU A 160 1.43 -16.65 -19.56
C GLU A 160 2.91 -16.87 -19.25
N ARG A 161 3.78 -16.71 -20.24
CA ARG A 161 5.23 -16.80 -20.01
C ARG A 161 5.72 -15.77 -18.98
N ILE A 162 5.22 -14.53 -19.02
CA ILE A 162 5.56 -13.51 -18.02
C ILE A 162 5.04 -13.90 -16.64
N LYS A 163 3.84 -14.48 -16.53
CA LYS A 163 3.31 -14.98 -15.25
C LYS A 163 4.19 -16.09 -14.69
N GLU A 164 4.66 -17.03 -15.52
CA GLU A 164 5.60 -18.08 -15.13
C GLU A 164 6.92 -17.51 -14.61
N LEU A 165 7.54 -16.56 -15.34
CA LEU A 165 8.78 -15.91 -14.92
C LEU A 165 8.63 -15.11 -13.62
N ASN A 166 7.41 -14.68 -13.29
CA ASN A 166 7.08 -13.87 -12.12
C ASN A 166 6.15 -14.60 -11.15
N TYR A 167 6.18 -15.94 -11.11
CA TYR A 167 5.18 -16.71 -10.37
C TYR A 167 5.19 -16.47 -8.84
N LEU A 168 6.35 -16.10 -8.25
CA LEU A 168 6.40 -15.70 -6.84
C LEU A 168 5.79 -14.31 -6.65
N ASP A 169 6.08 -13.39 -7.55
CA ASP A 169 5.47 -12.07 -7.58
C ASP A 169 3.94 -12.17 -7.75
N MET A 170 3.44 -13.11 -8.55
CA MET A 170 2.00 -13.39 -8.70
C MET A 170 1.37 -13.77 -7.35
N GLN A 171 1.98 -14.72 -6.65
CA GLN A 171 1.50 -15.15 -5.32
C GLN A 171 1.62 -14.06 -4.25
N LEU A 172 2.70 -13.26 -4.29
CA LEU A 172 2.88 -12.13 -3.38
C LEU A 172 1.83 -11.04 -3.65
N TYR A 173 1.59 -10.71 -4.91
CA TYR A 173 0.65 -9.66 -5.29
C TYR A 173 -0.79 -10.05 -4.97
N GLU A 174 -1.19 -11.29 -5.19
CA GLU A 174 -2.50 -11.81 -4.78
C GLU A 174 -2.71 -11.65 -3.27
N TYR A 175 -1.75 -12.11 -2.48
CA TYR A 175 -1.74 -11.95 -1.02
C TYR A 175 -1.82 -10.46 -0.61
N ALA A 176 -0.96 -9.62 -1.22
CA ALA A 176 -0.89 -8.21 -0.91
C ALA A 176 -2.20 -7.48 -1.24
N LYS A 177 -2.85 -7.86 -2.34
CA LYS A 177 -4.14 -7.31 -2.79
C LYS A 177 -5.26 -7.65 -1.83
N ASP A 178 -5.37 -8.90 -1.41
CA ASP A 178 -6.36 -9.33 -0.44
C ASP A 178 -6.18 -8.59 0.90
N LEU A 179 -4.98 -8.63 1.47
CA LEU A 179 -4.66 -7.95 2.73
C LEU A 179 -4.90 -6.43 2.65
N PHE A 180 -4.57 -5.79 1.52
CA PHE A 180 -4.78 -4.37 1.31
C PHE A 180 -6.28 -4.01 1.30
N LEU A 181 -7.10 -4.79 0.61
CA LEU A 181 -8.54 -4.57 0.55
C LEU A 181 -9.21 -4.81 1.90
N GLN A 182 -8.75 -5.82 2.66
CA GLN A 182 -9.19 -6.04 4.03
C GLN A 182 -8.82 -4.87 4.95
N ARG A 183 -7.58 -4.37 4.90
CA ARG A 183 -7.14 -3.17 5.65
C ARG A 183 -7.99 -1.95 5.31
N PHE A 184 -8.31 -1.75 4.04
CA PHE A 184 -9.18 -0.67 3.58
C PHE A 184 -10.59 -0.79 4.17
N GLN A 185 -11.21 -1.98 4.05
CA GLN A 185 -12.55 -2.22 4.57
C GLN A 185 -12.62 -2.04 6.09
N TYR A 186 -11.68 -2.63 6.83
CA TYR A 186 -11.60 -2.52 8.29
C TYR A 186 -11.48 -1.04 8.72
N THR A 187 -10.54 -0.30 8.13
CA THR A 187 -10.33 1.12 8.46
C THR A 187 -11.58 1.95 8.18
N ARG A 188 -12.26 1.69 7.05
CA ARG A 188 -13.53 2.35 6.72
C ARG A 188 -14.64 2.05 7.72
N GLN A 189 -14.79 0.80 8.15
CA GLN A 189 -15.81 0.39 9.11
C GLN A 189 -15.57 1.06 10.48
N GLN A 190 -14.31 1.08 10.95
CA GLN A 190 -13.92 1.76 12.18
C GLN A 190 -14.23 3.26 12.12
N GLU A 191 -13.92 3.93 11.01
CA GLU A 191 -14.22 5.35 10.83
C GLU A 191 -15.73 5.62 10.86
N HIS A 192 -16.53 4.78 10.21
CA HIS A 192 -17.99 4.89 10.23
C HIS A 192 -18.57 4.69 11.62
N GLN A 193 -18.06 3.72 12.38
CA GLN A 193 -18.48 3.48 13.75
C GLN A 193 -18.18 4.67 14.66
N ARG A 194 -16.96 5.22 14.59
CA ARG A 194 -16.57 6.43 15.33
C ARG A 194 -17.46 7.63 14.99
N LYS A 195 -17.81 7.82 13.70
CA LYS A 195 -18.74 8.88 13.28
C LYS A 195 -20.15 8.67 13.83
N ARG A 196 -20.63 7.42 13.88
CA ARG A 196 -21.94 7.09 14.46
C ARG A 196 -21.98 7.37 15.96
N GLU A 197 -20.95 6.99 16.69
CA GLU A 197 -20.80 7.25 18.12
C GLU A 197 -20.76 8.75 18.39
N LYS A 198 -19.94 9.51 17.64
CA LYS A 198 -19.89 10.97 17.77
C LYS A 198 -21.24 11.63 17.54
N ARG A 199 -21.99 11.20 16.51
CA ARG A 199 -23.35 11.71 16.24
C ARG A 199 -24.36 11.36 17.34
N LYS A 200 -24.23 10.18 17.96
CA LYS A 200 -25.08 9.80 19.11
C LYS A 200 -24.78 10.67 20.31
N GLU A 201 -23.50 10.93 20.57
CA GLU A 201 -23.06 11.79 21.65
C GLU A 201 -23.49 13.26 21.45
N GLU A 202 -23.31 13.81 20.26
CA GLU A 202 -23.78 15.16 19.90
C GLU A 202 -25.30 15.29 20.11
N LYS A 203 -26.08 14.26 19.75
CA LYS A 203 -27.53 14.23 19.99
C LYS A 203 -27.89 14.14 21.47
N ARG A 204 -27.10 13.40 22.27
CA ARG A 204 -27.29 13.28 23.72
C ARG A 204 -27.06 14.62 24.40
N LEU A 205 -25.92 15.25 24.11
CA LEU A 205 -25.56 16.58 24.63
C LEU A 205 -26.60 17.65 24.24
N LEU A 206 -27.11 17.61 23.01
CA LEU A 206 -28.16 18.54 22.57
C LEU A 206 -29.48 18.36 23.33
N ARG A 207 -29.84 17.11 23.68
CA ARG A 207 -31.04 16.83 24.49
C ARG A 207 -30.86 17.29 25.94
N GLU A 208 -29.69 17.04 26.52
CA GLU A 208 -29.33 17.50 27.87
C GLU A 208 -29.33 19.05 27.94
N HIS A 209 -28.77 19.73 26.93
CA HIS A 209 -28.80 21.19 26.85
C HIS A 209 -30.23 21.74 26.78
N LYS A 210 -31.08 21.18 25.92
CA LYS A 210 -32.49 21.59 25.80
C LYS A 210 -33.27 21.37 27.10
N ALA A 211 -33.02 20.27 27.81
CA ALA A 211 -33.66 20.02 29.10
C ALA A 211 -33.22 21.04 30.15
N LEU A 212 -31.94 21.45 30.16
CA LEU A 212 -31.44 22.49 31.05
C LEU A 212 -32.01 23.88 30.72
N GLU A 213 -32.16 24.21 29.44
CA GLU A 213 -32.81 25.45 29.00
C GLU A 213 -34.28 25.50 29.41
N TRP A 214 -35.02 24.42 29.17
CA TRP A 214 -36.42 24.29 29.60
C TRP A 214 -36.58 24.49 31.11
N HIS A 215 -35.74 23.84 31.93
CA HIS A 215 -35.77 24.01 33.37
C HIS A 215 -35.38 25.41 33.84
N LYS A 216 -34.54 26.13 33.10
CA LYS A 216 -34.26 27.55 33.38
C LYS A 216 -35.49 28.39 33.06
N GLU A 217 -36.11 28.21 31.89
CA GLU A 217 -37.32 28.93 31.48
C GLU A 217 -38.46 28.74 32.48
N GLU A 218 -38.73 27.50 32.92
CA GLU A 218 -39.71 27.20 33.98
C GLU A 218 -39.43 27.95 35.28
N LYS A 219 -38.16 27.99 35.73
CA LYS A 219 -37.79 28.73 36.94
C LYS A 219 -37.96 30.24 36.78
N THR A 220 -37.64 30.81 35.61
CA THR A 220 -37.87 32.23 35.34
C THR A 220 -39.36 32.56 35.31
N LEU A 221 -40.18 31.71 34.68
CA LEU A 221 -41.62 31.90 34.61
C LEU A 221 -42.27 31.80 36.01
N ALA A 222 -41.87 30.82 36.82
CA ALA A 222 -42.34 30.66 38.20
C ALA A 222 -41.93 31.84 39.10
N ARG A 223 -40.75 32.44 38.87
CA ARG A 223 -40.30 33.63 39.60
C ARG A 223 -41.06 34.90 39.18
N SER A 224 -41.33 35.04 37.89
CA SER A 224 -42.16 36.13 37.35
C SER A 224 -43.59 36.09 37.92
N THR A 225 -44.23 34.92 37.93
CA THR A 225 -45.60 34.79 38.48
C THR A 225 -45.68 35.01 39.98
N THR A 226 -44.64 34.67 40.74
CA THR A 226 -44.59 34.94 42.20
C THR A 226 -44.31 36.42 42.50
N GLU A 227 -43.48 37.10 41.70
CA GLU A 227 -43.30 38.55 41.79
C GLU A 227 -44.60 39.31 41.45
N ASP A 228 -45.34 38.88 40.43
CA ASP A 228 -46.60 39.50 40.01
C ASP A 228 -47.71 39.32 41.06
N TYR A 229 -47.82 38.12 41.66
CA TYR A 229 -48.75 37.84 42.77
C TYR A 229 -48.42 38.66 44.02
N ASN A 230 -47.15 38.76 44.41
CA ASN A 230 -46.73 39.58 45.55
C ASN A 230 -46.94 41.08 45.31
N SER A 231 -46.86 41.56 44.07
CA SER A 231 -47.14 42.96 43.72
C SER A 231 -48.63 43.33 43.86
N GLN A 232 -49.53 42.36 43.61
CA GLN A 232 -50.98 42.54 43.74
C GLN A 232 -51.45 42.48 45.19
N VAL A 233 -50.79 41.70 46.05
CA VAL A 233 -51.11 41.60 47.49
C VAL A 233 -50.70 42.86 48.26
N ALA A 234 -49.66 43.59 47.81
CA ALA A 234 -49.20 44.82 48.45
C ALA A 234 -50.06 46.08 48.14
N ARG A 235 -51.13 45.96 47.34
CA ARG A 235 -52.03 47.07 46.96
C ARG A 235 -53.41 47.04 47.64
N TRP A 236 -53.57 46.25 48.69
CA TRP A 236 -54.79 46.19 49.52
C TRP A 236 -54.52 46.65 50.95
#